data_AF-C1JCH3-F1
#
_entry.id   AF-C1JCH3-F1
#
_cell.length_a   1.000
_cell.length_b   1.000
_cell.length_c   1.000
_cell.angle_alpha   90.00
_cell.angle_beta   90.00
_cell.angle_gamma   90.00
#
_symmetry.space_group_name_H-M   'P 1'
#
loop_
_entity.id
_entity.type
_entity.pdbx_description
1 polymer ?
#
loop_
_entity_poly.entity_id
_entity_poly.type
_entity_poly.pdbx_seq_one_letter_code
_entity_poly.pdbx_strand_id
1 'polypeptide(L)'
;MNRPAPVEITYECMRFLITHNPTNSQLTKFTEELKSFGVQTLVRVCDATYDKTPVEKEGIEVLDWPFDDGCSPPDQIVDDWLNLLKCKFKDEPGCCVAV
;
A
#
# COMPACT_ATOMS: atom_id res chain seq x y z
N MET A 1 6.51 -9.70 -19.45
CA MET A 1 5.87 -10.60 -18.47
C MET A 1 4.51 -10.02 -18.13
N ASN A 2 3.44 -10.81 -18.21
CA ASN A 2 2.12 -10.39 -17.74
C ASN A 2 2.18 -10.28 -16.22
N ARG A 3 2.13 -9.06 -15.69
CA ARG A 3 1.97 -8.88 -14.25
C ARG A 3 0.50 -9.11 -13.89
N PRO A 4 0.22 -9.76 -12.75
CA PRO A 4 -1.15 -9.89 -12.29
C PRO A 4 -1.77 -8.50 -12.10
N ALA A 5 -3.06 -8.40 -12.43
CA ALA A 5 -3.83 -7.21 -12.15
C ALA A 5 -3.86 -6.95 -10.63
N PRO A 6 -3.95 -5.68 -10.19
CA PRO A 6 -4.15 -5.39 -8.79
C PRO A 6 -5.44 -6.04 -8.29
N VAL A 7 -5.42 -6.51 -7.04
CA VAL A 7 -6.55 -7.21 -6.42
C VAL A 7 -7.10 -6.33 -5.32
N GLU A 8 -8.36 -5.93 -5.45
CA GLU A 8 -9.08 -5.20 -4.41
C GLU A 8 -9.79 -6.19 -3.47
N ILE A 9 -9.63 -5.97 -2.16
CA ILE A 9 -10.30 -6.73 -1.10
C ILE A 9 -11.10 -5.75 -0.25
N THR A 10 -12.36 -6.06 0.01
CA THR A 10 -13.23 -5.23 0.85
C THR A 10 -13.83 -6.05 1.98
N TYR A 11 -13.87 -5.46 3.17
CA TYR A 11 -14.53 -6.04 4.34
C TYR A 11 -15.04 -4.92 5.24
N GLU A 12 -16.36 -4.86 5.43
CA GLU A 12 -17.04 -3.76 6.14
C GLU A 12 -16.63 -2.38 5.57
N CYS A 13 -16.08 -1.49 6.39
CA CYS A 13 -15.60 -0.17 5.96
C CYS A 13 -14.17 -0.18 5.41
N MET A 14 -13.48 -1.32 5.44
CA MET A 14 -12.08 -1.44 5.05
C MET A 14 -11.94 -1.84 3.57
N ARG A 15 -11.05 -1.15 2.85
CA ARG A 15 -10.70 -1.45 1.46
C ARG A 15 -9.19 -1.55 1.34
N PHE A 16 -8.73 -2.65 0.73
CA PHE A 16 -7.32 -2.92 0.52
C PHE A 16 -7.05 -3.16 -0.96
N LEU A 17 -5.85 -2.77 -1.41
CA LEU A 17 -5.38 -3.04 -2.75
C LEU A 17 -4.05 -3.79 -2.70
N ILE A 18 -4.04 -5.05 -3.12
CA ILE A 18 -2.80 -5.83 -3.25
C ILE A 18 -2.24 -5.57 -4.63
N THR A 19 -1.03 -5.03 -4.68
CA THR A 19 -0.37 -4.63 -5.92
C THR A 19 0.97 -5.34 -6.09
N HIS A 20 1.61 -5.12 -7.24
CA HIS A 20 2.95 -5.60 -7.48
C HIS A 20 3.95 -4.46 -7.33
N ASN A 21 5.17 -4.80 -6.95
CA ASN A 21 6.26 -3.83 -6.85
C ASN A 21 6.58 -3.20 -8.24
N PRO A 22 6.46 -1.87 -8.42
CA PRO A 22 6.74 -1.21 -9.69
C PRO A 22 8.24 -1.10 -9.97
N THR A 23 8.61 -0.85 -11.24
CA THR A 23 9.94 -0.32 -11.58
C THR A 23 9.90 1.20 -11.63
N ASN A 24 11.06 1.86 -11.55
CA ASN A 24 11.16 3.32 -11.67
C ASN A 24 10.48 3.88 -12.93
N SER A 25 10.58 3.17 -14.07
CA SER A 25 9.92 3.55 -15.33
C SER A 25 8.39 3.46 -15.32
N GLN A 26 7.80 2.80 -14.32
CA GLN A 26 6.37 2.56 -14.20
C GLN A 26 5.72 3.38 -13.08
N LEU A 27 6.52 4.11 -12.29
CA LEU A 27 6.01 4.83 -11.12
C LEU A 27 4.87 5.77 -11.45
N THR A 28 4.94 6.50 -12.56
CA THR A 28 3.85 7.41 -12.97
C THR A 28 2.54 6.65 -13.13
N LYS A 29 2.54 5.56 -13.91
CA LYS A 29 1.34 4.75 -14.17
C LYS A 29 0.86 4.04 -12.90
N PHE A 30 1.78 3.57 -12.08
CA PHE A 30 1.48 2.95 -10.79
C PHE A 30 0.78 3.94 -9.85
N THR A 31 1.29 5.17 -9.74
CA THR A 31 0.66 6.21 -8.93
C THR A 31 -0.72 6.59 -9.45
N GLU A 32 -0.92 6.68 -10.77
CA GLU A 32 -2.24 6.88 -11.37
C GLU A 32 -3.22 5.75 -11.03
N GLU A 33 -2.75 4.50 -11.08
CA GLU A 33 -3.54 3.33 -10.70
C GLU A 33 -3.95 3.40 -9.22
N LEU A 34 -3.01 3.64 -8.31
CA LEU A 34 -3.29 3.83 -6.88
C LEU A 34 -4.36 4.90 -6.65
N LYS A 35 -4.24 6.05 -7.32
CA LYS A 35 -5.22 7.14 -7.25
C LYS A 35 -6.60 6.73 -7.74
N SER A 36 -6.68 5.96 -8.83
CA SER A 36 -7.95 5.49 -9.39
C SER A 36 -8.72 4.57 -8.43
N PHE A 37 -8.02 3.83 -7.57
CA PHE A 37 -8.62 3.01 -6.51
C PHE A 37 -8.94 3.81 -5.23
N GLY A 38 -8.54 5.09 -5.16
CA GLY A 38 -8.70 5.93 -3.98
C GLY A 38 -7.72 5.57 -2.85
N VAL A 39 -6.54 5.07 -3.20
CA VAL A 39 -5.48 4.76 -2.24
C VAL A 39 -4.95 6.06 -1.63
N GLN A 40 -4.89 6.10 -0.30
CA GLN A 40 -4.31 7.23 0.46
C GLN A 40 -3.02 6.83 1.19
N THR A 41 -2.84 5.53 1.45
CA THR A 41 -1.62 5.00 2.09
C THR A 41 -1.16 3.74 1.35
N LEU A 42 0.13 3.68 1.05
CA LEU A 42 0.81 2.52 0.48
C LEU A 42 1.81 1.97 1.52
N VAL A 43 1.66 0.71 1.89
CA VAL A 43 2.57 0.01 2.81
C VAL A 43 3.46 -0.93 2.00
N ARG A 44 4.77 -0.70 1.99
CA ARG A 44 5.74 -1.58 1.35
C ARG A 44 6.25 -2.59 2.37
N VAL A 45 5.92 -3.87 2.14
CA VAL A 45 6.31 -4.99 3.02
C VAL A 45 7.52 -5.79 2.51
N CYS A 46 8.00 -5.45 1.32
CA CYS A 46 9.26 -5.95 0.76
C CYS A 46 10.32 -4.84 0.78
N ASP A 47 11.57 -5.22 0.55
CA ASP A 47 12.66 -4.25 0.36
C ASP A 47 12.31 -3.20 -0.70
N ALA A 48 12.57 -1.93 -0.37
CA ALA A 48 12.29 -0.82 -1.26
C ALA A 48 13.20 -0.85 -2.50
N THR A 49 12.62 -0.96 -3.69
CA THR A 49 13.36 -0.97 -4.96
C THR A 49 13.19 0.31 -5.79
N TYR A 50 12.49 1.30 -5.26
CA TYR A 50 12.20 2.57 -5.92
C TYR A 50 12.06 3.71 -4.90
N ASP A 51 12.28 4.95 -5.36
CA ASP A 51 12.10 6.15 -4.54
C ASP A 51 10.60 6.42 -4.32
N LYS A 52 10.20 6.61 -3.07
CA LYS A 52 8.80 6.88 -2.69
C LYS A 52 8.39 8.33 -2.91
N THR A 53 9.34 9.25 -3.04
CA THR A 53 9.10 10.69 -3.19
C THR A 53 8.08 11.04 -4.30
N PRO A 54 8.08 10.41 -5.49
CA PRO A 54 7.09 10.69 -6.53
C PRO A 54 5.67 10.26 -6.15
N VAL A 55 5.52 9.20 -5.34
CA VAL A 55 4.22 8.73 -4.85
C VAL A 55 3.71 9.67 -3.74
N GLU A 56 4.60 10.07 -2.83
CA GLU A 56 4.29 11.01 -1.74
C GLU A 56 3.92 12.40 -2.24
N LYS A 57 4.59 12.90 -3.30
CA LYS A 57 4.24 14.17 -3.97
C LYS A 57 2.82 14.20 -4.51
N GLU A 58 2.26 13.03 -4.80
CA GLU A 58 0.93 12.88 -5.35
C GLU A 58 -0.13 12.71 -4.24
N GLY A 59 0.26 12.84 -2.96
CA GLY A 59 -0.63 12.82 -1.81
C GLY A 59 -0.85 11.44 -1.19
N ILE A 60 -0.06 10.43 -1.59
CA ILE A 60 -0.15 9.07 -1.05
C ILE A 60 0.96 8.87 -0.03
N GLU A 61 0.60 8.63 1.22
CA GLU A 61 1.55 8.32 2.28
C GLU A 61 2.22 6.96 2.03
N VAL A 62 3.55 6.87 2.14
CA VAL A 62 4.28 5.62 1.92
C VAL A 62 5.01 5.18 3.18
N LEU A 63 4.64 3.99 3.69
CA LEU A 63 5.19 3.36 4.89
C LEU A 63 6.05 2.15 4.50
N ASP A 64 7.21 2.02 5.12
CA ASP A 64 8.19 0.97 4.84
C ASP A 64 8.29 0.01 6.02
N TRP A 65 7.64 -1.15 5.91
CA TRP A 65 7.57 -2.18 6.96
C TRP A 65 8.01 -3.55 6.42
N PRO A 66 9.28 -3.68 5.98
CA PRO A 66 9.77 -4.91 5.38
C PRO A 66 9.87 -6.06 6.39
N PHE A 67 9.57 -7.27 5.93
CA PHE A 67 9.86 -8.52 6.64
C PHE A 67 10.16 -9.66 5.65
N ASP A 68 10.79 -10.73 6.13
CA ASP A 68 11.26 -11.83 5.27
C ASP A 68 10.09 -12.64 4.69
N ASP A 69 10.14 -12.93 3.38
CA ASP A 69 9.15 -13.77 2.71
C ASP A 69 9.15 -15.20 3.28
N GLY A 70 7.96 -15.76 3.48
CA GLY A 70 7.76 -17.04 4.16
C GLY A 70 7.88 -17.00 5.68
N CYS A 71 8.21 -15.84 6.28
CA CYS A 71 8.20 -15.64 7.73
C CYS A 71 6.96 -14.87 8.19
N SER A 72 6.64 -14.99 9.48
CA SER A 72 5.64 -14.13 10.12
C SER A 72 6.18 -12.70 10.27
N PRO A 73 5.35 -11.66 10.06
CA PRO A 73 5.76 -10.29 10.37
C PRO A 73 6.08 -10.16 11.87
N PRO A 74 7.07 -9.35 12.25
CA PRO A 74 7.34 -9.01 13.65
C PRO A 74 6.12 -8.40 14.35
N ASP A 75 5.97 -8.66 15.66
CA ASP A 75 4.83 -8.17 16.46
C ASP A 75 4.62 -6.66 16.32
N GLN A 76 5.71 -5.87 16.27
CA GLN A 76 5.63 -4.43 16.07
C GLN A 76 4.98 -4.04 14.74
N ILE A 77 5.31 -4.72 13.63
CA ILE A 77 4.70 -4.44 12.32
C ILE A 77 3.21 -4.80 12.34
N VAL A 78 2.84 -5.88 13.03
CA VAL A 78 1.44 -6.27 13.22
C VAL A 78 0.68 -5.18 13.99
N ASP A 79 1.25 -4.70 15.09
CA ASP A 79 0.64 -3.64 15.91
C ASP A 79 0.50 -2.33 15.12
N ASP A 80 1.55 -1.90 14.42
CA ASP A 80 1.57 -0.69 13.60
C ASP A 80 0.55 -0.77 12.46
N TRP A 81 0.44 -1.93 11.79
CA TRP A 81 -0.59 -2.19 10.77
C TRP A 81 -1.99 -2.08 11.36
N LEU A 82 -2.28 -2.78 12.46
CA LEU A 82 -3.60 -2.74 13.09
C LEU A 82 -3.98 -1.33 13.56
N ASN A 83 -3.02 -0.54 14.04
CA ASN A 83 -3.25 0.85 14.43
C ASN A 83 -3.48 1.75 13.23
N LEU A 84 -2.72 1.59 12.14
CA LEU A 84 -2.94 2.29 10.88
C LEU A 84 -4.38 2.08 10.39
N LEU A 85 -4.84 0.83 10.33
CA LEU A 85 -6.19 0.53 9.84
C LEU A 85 -7.29 1.15 10.71
N LYS A 86 -7.13 1.08 12.04
CA LYS A 86 -8.08 1.68 13.00
C LYS A 86 -8.19 3.19 12.82
N CYS A 87 -7.07 3.88 12.56
CA CYS A 87 -7.06 5.33 12.35
C CYS A 87 -7.57 5.68 10.96
N LYS A 88 -6.97 5.13 9.89
CA LYS A 88 -7.27 5.50 8.50
C LYS A 88 -8.72 5.28 8.12
N PHE A 89 -9.29 4.10 8.39
CA PHE A 89 -10.67 3.83 8.01
C PHE A 89 -11.71 4.56 8.90
N LYS A 90 -11.29 5.08 10.05
CA LYS A 90 -12.13 5.93 10.91
C LYS A 90 -12.09 7.38 10.46
N ASP A 91 -10.89 7.90 10.19
CA ASP A 91 -10.66 9.32 9.89
C ASP A 91 -10.96 9.66 8.42
N GLU A 92 -10.78 8.69 7.52
CA GLU A 92 -10.99 8.82 6.07
C GLU A 92 -11.96 7.73 5.54
N PRO A 93 -13.27 7.80 5.83
CA PRO A 93 -14.23 6.79 5.39
C PRO A 93 -14.21 6.56 3.87
N GLY A 94 -14.09 5.30 3.45
CA GLY A 94 -14.05 4.91 2.04
C GLY A 94 -12.67 5.00 1.38
N CYS A 95 -11.62 5.37 2.13
CA CYS A 95 -10.24 5.29 1.65
C CYS A 95 -9.81 3.85 1.33
N CYS A 96 -8.68 3.71 0.66
CA CYS A 96 -8.06 2.42 0.38
C CYS A 96 -6.61 2.41 0.88
N VAL A 97 -6.18 1.30 1.47
CA VAL A 97 -4.78 1.05 1.87
C VAL A 97 -4.18 0.02 0.91
N ALA A 98 -3.13 0.41 0.19
CA ALA A 98 -2.43 -0.49 -0.72
C ALA A 98 -1.27 -1.21 -0.01
N VAL A 99 -1.00 -2.44 -0.45
CA VAL A 99 0.14 -3.27 -0.03
C VAL A 99 0.86 -3.82 -1.26
#